data_AF-A0AA43C0L7-F1
#
_entry.id   AF-A0AA43C0L7-F1
#
_cell.length_a   1.000
_cell.length_b   1.000
_cell.length_c   1.000
_cell.angle_alpha   90.00
_cell.angle_beta   90.00
_cell.angle_gamma   90.00
#
_symmetry.space_group_name_H-M   'P 1'
#
loop_
_entity.id
_entity.type
_entity.pdbx_description
1 polymer ?
#
loop_
_entity_poly.entity_id
_entity_poly.type
_entity_poly.pdbx_seq_one_letter_code
_entity_poly.pdbx_strand_id
1 'polypeptide(L)'
;PLPNVKTTDALRGSLLAAKKIVCPDPGTATAGKVVMSVLERMGIAEQARPRLQFFPNGYAAMSWLAESHGTLEVGITQNTEIKANKGVTYVGPLPDELQMKTIYSAGLCARAQDSDTAKSFLVRLTGPANRPALEAAGYEFDR
;
A
#
# COMPACT_ATOMS: atom_id res chain seq x y z
N PRO A 1 7.11 8.86 17.36
CA PRO A 1 8.14 8.87 16.30
C PRO A 1 7.55 8.24 15.03
N LEU A 2 8.02 8.64 13.84
CA LEU A 2 7.63 7.95 12.61
C LEU A 2 8.32 6.57 12.54
N PRO A 3 7.64 5.52 12.04
CA PRO A 3 8.25 4.21 11.79
C PRO A 3 9.47 4.32 10.87
N ASN A 4 10.51 3.57 11.19
CA ASN A 4 11.69 3.45 10.32
C ASN A 4 11.53 2.23 9.42
N VAL A 5 11.44 2.46 8.12
CA VAL A 5 11.22 1.41 7.10
C VAL A 5 12.43 1.16 6.21
N LYS A 6 13.60 1.75 6.55
CA LYS A 6 14.79 1.72 5.68
C LYS A 6 15.47 0.35 5.58
N THR A 7 15.37 -0.46 6.63
CA THR A 7 15.95 -1.81 6.69
C THR A 7 14.96 -2.77 7.33
N THR A 8 15.10 -4.07 7.06
CA THR A 8 14.26 -5.09 7.68
C THR A 8 14.32 -5.04 9.21
N ASP A 9 15.51 -4.87 9.80
CA ASP A 9 15.64 -4.77 11.27
C ASP A 9 14.97 -3.52 11.85
N ALA A 10 15.09 -2.38 11.17
CA ALA A 10 14.46 -1.15 11.61
C ALA A 10 12.93 -1.21 11.50
N LEU A 11 12.42 -1.82 10.42
CA LEU A 11 11.00 -2.07 10.24
C LEU A 11 10.48 -3.01 11.32
N ARG A 12 11.20 -4.12 11.57
CA ARG A 12 10.88 -5.09 12.62
C ARG A 12 10.77 -4.41 13.98
N GLY A 13 11.75 -3.58 14.36
CA GLY A 13 11.72 -2.82 15.60
C GLY A 13 10.53 -1.85 15.68
N SER A 14 10.24 -1.16 14.59
CA SER A 14 9.10 -0.24 14.50
C SER A 14 7.75 -0.94 14.68
N LEU A 15 7.57 -2.12 14.08
CA LEU A 15 6.33 -2.90 14.17
C LEU A 15 6.17 -3.58 15.53
N LEU A 16 7.25 -4.02 16.16
CA LEU A 16 7.20 -4.56 17.52
C LEU A 16 6.88 -3.47 18.56
N ALA A 17 7.34 -2.24 18.34
CA ALA A 17 7.04 -1.09 19.20
C ALA A 17 5.64 -0.50 18.96
N ALA A 18 5.00 -0.80 17.82
CA ALA A 18 3.68 -0.30 17.49
C ALA A 18 2.62 -0.85 18.46
N LYS A 19 1.70 0.00 18.89
CA LYS A 19 0.53 -0.40 19.71
C LYS A 19 -0.59 -0.98 18.87
N LYS A 20 -0.73 -0.51 17.63
CA LYS A 20 -1.63 -1.06 16.61
C LYS A 20 -0.96 -1.06 15.26
N ILE A 21 -1.23 -2.10 14.49
CA ILE A 21 -0.80 -2.26 13.11
C ILE A 21 -2.07 -2.42 12.27
N VAL A 22 -2.44 -1.38 11.53
CA VAL A 22 -3.63 -1.40 10.67
C VAL A 22 -3.23 -1.83 9.26
N CYS A 23 -3.98 -2.77 8.70
CA CYS A 23 -3.69 -3.33 7.38
C CYS A 23 -4.96 -3.89 6.72
N PRO A 24 -4.94 -4.14 5.41
CA PRO A 24 -6.03 -4.82 4.72
C PRO A 24 -6.22 -6.23 5.27
N ASP A 25 -7.46 -6.71 5.29
CA ASP A 25 -7.80 -8.09 5.63
C ASP A 25 -7.22 -9.06 4.60
N PRO A 26 -6.35 -10.02 5.00
CA PRO A 26 -5.78 -11.00 4.08
C PRO A 26 -6.82 -11.94 3.45
N GLY A 27 -8.01 -12.06 4.05
CA GLY A 27 -9.13 -12.83 3.51
C GLY A 27 -9.80 -12.19 2.30
N THR A 28 -9.74 -10.85 2.17
CA THR A 28 -10.44 -10.10 1.11
C THR A 28 -9.51 -9.30 0.21
N ALA A 29 -8.30 -8.96 0.66
CA ALA A 29 -7.37 -8.10 -0.05
C ALA A 29 -5.97 -8.75 -0.21
N THR A 30 -5.47 -8.76 -1.45
CA THR A 30 -4.12 -9.27 -1.77
C THR A 30 -3.03 -8.56 -0.97
N ALA A 31 -3.15 -7.24 -0.77
CA ALA A 31 -2.20 -6.48 0.04
C ALA A 31 -2.14 -6.99 1.50
N GLY A 32 -3.26 -7.42 2.08
CA GLY A 32 -3.29 -8.03 3.40
C GLY A 32 -2.46 -9.32 3.47
N LYS A 33 -2.54 -10.16 2.43
CA LYS A 33 -1.72 -11.39 2.34
C LYS A 33 -0.22 -11.07 2.30
N VAL A 34 0.17 -10.01 1.59
CA VAL A 34 1.55 -9.53 1.56
C VAL A 34 2.00 -9.07 2.95
N VAL A 35 1.17 -8.30 3.66
CA VAL A 35 1.49 -7.88 5.04
C VAL A 35 1.75 -9.08 5.93
N MET A 36 0.88 -10.10 5.88
CA MET A 36 1.07 -11.32 6.68
C MET A 36 2.37 -12.03 6.33
N SER A 37 2.67 -12.21 5.04
CA SER A 37 3.93 -12.81 4.59
C SER A 37 5.16 -12.01 5.05
N VAL A 38 5.09 -10.69 5.04
CA VAL A 38 6.17 -9.81 5.53
C VAL A 38 6.41 -10.03 7.02
N LEU A 39 5.36 -10.10 7.84
CA LEU A 39 5.48 -10.37 9.27
C LEU A 39 6.05 -11.77 9.57
N GLU A 40 5.68 -12.77 8.76
CA GLU A 40 6.21 -14.14 8.84
C GLU A 40 7.69 -14.20 8.49
N ARG A 41 8.09 -13.56 7.39
CA ARG A 41 9.49 -13.51 6.94
C ARG A 41 10.40 -12.78 7.92
N MET A 42 9.87 -11.81 8.68
CA MET A 42 10.57 -11.15 9.78
C MET A 42 10.53 -11.94 11.10
N GLY A 43 9.82 -13.06 11.17
CA GLY A 43 9.67 -13.88 12.37
C GLY A 43 8.90 -13.20 13.50
N ILE A 44 8.03 -12.23 13.20
CA ILE A 44 7.28 -11.46 14.21
C ILE A 44 5.76 -11.63 14.13
N ALA A 45 5.25 -12.48 13.23
CA ALA A 45 3.80 -12.66 13.03
C ALA A 45 3.05 -12.92 14.34
N GLU A 46 3.47 -13.89 15.15
CA GLU A 46 2.79 -14.21 16.41
C GLU A 46 2.92 -13.08 17.45
N GLN A 47 4.06 -12.39 17.50
CA GLN A 47 4.26 -11.28 18.41
C GLN A 47 3.41 -10.06 18.02
N ALA A 48 3.18 -9.85 16.72
CA ALA A 48 2.41 -8.74 16.17
C ALA A 48 0.89 -9.01 16.17
N ARG A 49 0.47 -10.28 16.09
CA ARG A 49 -0.92 -10.72 15.95
C ARG A 49 -1.92 -10.00 16.88
N PRO A 50 -1.65 -9.82 18.20
CA PRO A 50 -2.59 -9.15 19.09
C PRO A 50 -2.82 -7.66 18.79
N ARG A 51 -1.96 -7.06 17.96
CA ARG A 51 -1.96 -5.63 17.61
C ARG A 51 -2.42 -5.38 16.18
N LEU A 52 -2.68 -6.43 15.40
CA LEU A 52 -3.19 -6.31 14.04
C LEU A 52 -4.67 -5.90 14.06
N GLN A 53 -5.02 -4.96 13.21
CA GLN A 53 -6.40 -4.60 12.90
C GLN A 53 -6.61 -4.66 11.39
N PHE A 54 -7.62 -5.43 11.00
CA PHE A 54 -7.93 -5.70 9.60
C PHE A 54 -9.08 -4.82 9.11
N PHE A 55 -8.95 -4.35 7.87
CA PHE A 55 -9.93 -3.51 7.19
C PHE A 55 -10.23 -4.07 5.78
N PRO A 56 -11.38 -3.74 5.15
CA PRO A 56 -11.75 -4.32 3.86
C PRO A 56 -10.74 -4.10 2.72
N ASN A 57 -9.96 -3.01 2.78
CA ASN A 57 -8.85 -2.69 1.89
C ASN A 57 -7.88 -1.72 2.60
N GLY A 58 -6.78 -1.35 1.94
CA GLY A 58 -5.77 -0.48 2.54
C GLY A 58 -6.20 0.97 2.63
N TYR A 59 -6.98 1.47 1.67
CA TYR A 59 -7.53 2.83 1.77
C TYR A 59 -8.42 3.00 3.01
N ALA A 60 -9.22 1.99 3.34
CA ALA A 60 -10.03 1.96 4.56
C ALA A 60 -9.15 1.90 5.82
N ALA A 61 -8.09 1.09 5.84
CA ALA A 61 -7.13 1.05 6.94
C ALA A 61 -6.45 2.41 7.17
N MET A 62 -6.03 3.10 6.09
CA MET A 62 -5.40 4.41 6.19
C MET A 62 -6.39 5.51 6.58
N SER A 63 -7.65 5.42 6.15
CA SER A 63 -8.72 6.33 6.57
C SER A 63 -8.98 6.23 8.07
N TRP A 64 -9.04 5.02 8.61
CA TRP A 64 -9.14 4.83 10.04
C TRP A 64 -7.91 5.40 10.78
N LEU A 65 -6.69 5.16 10.25
CA LEU A 65 -5.46 5.68 10.87
C LEU A 65 -5.41 7.21 10.89
N ALA A 66 -5.88 7.86 9.83
CA ALA A 66 -5.97 9.31 9.71
C ALA A 66 -6.88 9.94 10.78
N GLU A 67 -7.95 9.24 11.17
CA GLU A 67 -8.90 9.69 12.19
C GLU A 67 -8.48 9.31 13.61
N SER A 68 -7.48 8.44 13.76
CA SER A 68 -7.05 7.97 15.06
C SER A 68 -6.23 9.00 15.82
N HIS A 69 -6.48 9.09 17.13
CA HIS A 69 -5.71 9.89 18.08
C HIS A 69 -4.78 9.03 18.95
N GLY A 70 -4.56 7.77 18.56
CA GLY A 70 -3.69 6.85 19.27
C GLY A 70 -2.20 7.21 19.17
N THR A 71 -1.40 6.59 20.04
CA THR A 71 0.06 6.73 20.02
C THR A 71 0.71 5.47 19.47
N LEU A 72 1.77 5.63 18.66
CA LEU A 72 2.51 4.51 18.06
C LEU A 72 1.63 3.56 17.24
N GLU A 73 0.73 4.11 16.43
CA GLU A 73 -0.08 3.34 15.49
C GLU A 73 0.54 3.41 14.10
N VAL A 74 0.57 2.27 13.40
CA VAL A 74 1.27 2.12 12.13
C VAL A 74 0.34 1.50 11.11
N GLY A 75 0.36 2.02 9.89
CA GLY A 75 -0.33 1.44 8.74
C GLY A 75 0.63 0.74 7.80
N ILE A 76 0.24 -0.43 7.28
CA ILE A 76 0.94 -1.11 6.17
C ILE A 76 -0.08 -1.51 5.10
N THR A 77 0.11 -0.98 3.90
CA THR A 77 -0.62 -1.38 2.67
C THR A 77 0.13 -0.89 1.42
N GLN A 78 -0.49 -0.92 0.24
CA GLN A 78 0.08 -0.40 -1.00
C GLN A 78 0.34 1.12 -0.94
N ASN A 79 1.43 1.57 -1.55
CA ASN A 79 1.83 2.98 -1.63
C ASN A 79 0.70 3.87 -2.18
N THR A 80 -0.04 3.36 -3.16
CA THR A 80 -1.16 4.06 -3.81
C THR A 80 -2.29 4.39 -2.84
N GLU A 81 -2.60 3.48 -1.92
CA GLU A 81 -3.65 3.68 -0.92
C GLU A 81 -3.21 4.60 0.22
N ILE A 82 -1.92 4.57 0.59
CA ILE A 82 -1.36 5.47 1.61
C ILE A 82 -1.32 6.90 1.08
N LYS A 83 -0.77 7.11 -0.13
CA LYS A 83 -0.65 8.46 -0.73
C LYS A 83 -2.00 9.07 -1.10
N ALA A 84 -3.02 8.26 -1.37
CA ALA A 84 -4.37 8.75 -1.59
C ALA A 84 -5.02 9.33 -0.32
N ASN A 85 -4.51 9.00 0.88
CA ASN A 85 -5.07 9.46 2.14
C ASN A 85 -4.26 10.64 2.72
N LYS A 86 -4.90 11.79 2.90
CA LYS A 86 -4.25 13.04 3.33
C LYS A 86 -3.98 13.13 4.83
N GLY A 87 -4.60 12.28 5.66
CA GLY A 87 -4.47 12.33 7.12
C GLY A 87 -3.37 11.43 7.68
N VAL A 88 -2.64 10.72 6.82
CA VAL A 88 -1.50 9.89 7.22
C VAL A 88 -0.20 10.40 6.61
N THR A 89 0.93 10.06 7.23
CA THR A 89 2.26 10.35 6.69
C THR A 89 2.82 9.09 6.02
N TYR A 90 3.08 9.16 4.71
CA TYR A 90 3.82 8.10 4.01
C TYR A 90 5.30 8.15 4.40
N VAL A 91 5.79 7.08 5.02
CA VAL A 91 7.17 6.98 5.53
C VAL A 91 8.16 6.30 4.57
N GLY A 92 7.66 5.68 3.50
CA GLY A 92 8.47 4.99 2.50
C GLY A 92 7.96 3.59 2.18
N PRO A 93 8.53 2.94 1.15
CA PRO A 93 8.21 1.56 0.81
C PRO A 93 8.79 0.61 1.88
N LEU A 94 8.33 -0.64 1.88
CA LEU A 94 9.01 -1.71 2.61
C LEU A 94 10.45 -1.88 2.08
N PRO A 95 11.39 -2.46 2.86
CA PRO A 95 12.68 -2.87 2.34
C PRO A 95 12.53 -3.73 1.08
N ASP A 96 13.42 -3.57 0.09
CA ASP A 96 13.30 -4.20 -1.24
C ASP A 96 13.11 -5.71 -1.16
N GLU A 97 13.79 -6.38 -0.22
CA GLU A 97 13.68 -7.80 0.01
C GLU A 97 12.28 -8.21 0.50
N LEU A 98 11.53 -7.32 1.15
CA LEU A 98 10.19 -7.54 1.68
C LEU A 98 9.07 -7.03 0.76
N GLN A 99 9.39 -6.24 -0.26
CA GLN A 99 8.39 -5.69 -1.17
C GLN A 99 7.77 -6.76 -2.07
N MET A 100 6.50 -6.55 -2.42
CA MET A 100 5.86 -7.18 -3.57
C MET A 100 5.44 -6.07 -4.53
N LYS A 101 6.04 -6.03 -5.72
CA LYS A 101 5.64 -5.08 -6.77
C LYS A 101 4.39 -5.61 -7.47
N THR A 102 3.31 -4.84 -7.40
CA THR A 102 2.07 -5.14 -8.14
C THR A 102 2.13 -4.44 -9.50
N ILE A 103 2.14 -5.22 -10.57
CA ILE A 103 2.07 -4.68 -11.93
C ILE A 103 0.62 -4.29 -12.24
N TYR A 104 0.42 -3.02 -12.57
CA TYR A 104 -0.86 -2.52 -13.08
C TYR A 104 -0.78 -2.40 -14.60
N SER A 105 -1.76 -2.99 -15.29
CA SER A 105 -1.88 -2.91 -16.75
C SER A 105 -3.24 -2.32 -17.12
N ALA A 106 -3.26 -1.48 -18.14
CA ALA A 106 -4.49 -0.92 -18.69
C ALA A 106 -4.81 -1.62 -20.02
N GLY A 107 -6.01 -2.21 -20.12
CA GLY A 107 -6.44 -2.99 -21.28
C GLY A 107 -7.67 -2.38 -21.96
N LEU A 108 -7.73 -2.51 -23.29
CA LEU A 108 -8.93 -2.19 -24.05
C LEU A 108 -9.86 -3.41 -24.06
N CYS A 109 -11.11 -3.24 -23.63
CA CYS A 109 -12.10 -4.31 -23.72
C CYS A 109 -12.39 -4.65 -25.19
N ALA A 110 -12.30 -5.94 -25.55
CA ALA A 110 -12.50 -6.41 -26.93
C ALA A 110 -13.91 -6.09 -27.49
N ARG A 111 -14.89 -5.85 -26.62
CA ARG A 111 -16.28 -5.50 -26.96
C ARG A 111 -16.63 -4.04 -26.62
N ALA A 112 -15.63 -3.15 -26.56
CA ALA A 112 -15.89 -1.73 -26.35
C ALA A 112 -16.82 -1.21 -27.46
N GLN A 113 -17.92 -0.56 -27.07
CA GLN A 113 -18.88 0.01 -28.03
C GLN A 113 -18.25 1.16 -28.83
N ASP A 114 -17.32 1.89 -28.22
CA ASP A 114 -16.51 2.93 -28.85
C ASP A 114 -15.03 2.62 -28.59
N SER A 115 -14.43 1.83 -29.50
CA SER A 115 -13.03 1.42 -29.39
C SER A 115 -12.06 2.59 -29.53
N ASP A 116 -12.40 3.60 -30.31
CA ASP A 116 -11.51 4.71 -30.64
C ASP A 116 -11.40 5.67 -29.45
N THR A 117 -12.53 6.01 -28.82
CA THR A 117 -12.53 6.81 -27.58
C THR A 117 -11.83 6.07 -26.44
N ALA A 118 -12.09 4.77 -26.28
CA ALA A 118 -11.44 3.98 -25.24
C ALA A 118 -9.92 3.87 -25.46
N LYS A 119 -9.47 3.70 -26.71
CA LYS A 119 -8.05 3.71 -27.07
C LYS A 119 -7.41 5.08 -26.82
N SER A 120 -8.08 6.17 -27.19
CA SER A 120 -7.62 7.54 -26.93
C SER A 120 -7.47 7.81 -25.42
N PHE A 121 -8.43 7.36 -24.62
CA PHE A 121 -8.35 7.43 -23.16
C PHE A 121 -7.14 6.67 -22.62
N LEU A 122 -6.92 5.43 -23.06
CA LEU A 122 -5.76 4.65 -22.62
C LEU A 122 -4.43 5.34 -22.96
N VAL A 123 -4.28 5.86 -24.18
CA VAL A 123 -3.09 6.61 -24.60
C VAL A 123 -2.87 7.84 -23.72
N ARG A 124 -3.93 8.57 -23.38
CA ARG A 124 -3.83 9.74 -22.51
C ARG A 124 -3.49 9.36 -21.07
N LEU A 125 -4.12 8.30 -20.55
CA LEU A 125 -3.93 7.82 -19.18
C LEU A 125 -2.49 7.35 -18.95
N THR A 126 -1.92 6.62 -19.91
CA THR A 126 -0.56 6.05 -19.83
C THR A 126 0.51 6.93 -20.47
N GLY A 127 0.12 8.04 -21.10
CA GLY A 127 1.00 8.97 -21.77
C GLY A 127 1.89 9.80 -20.81
N PRO A 128 2.99 10.37 -21.31
CA PRO A 128 3.98 11.07 -20.49
C PRO A 128 3.40 12.28 -19.73
N ALA A 129 2.39 12.94 -20.29
CA ALA A 129 1.73 14.08 -19.64
C ALA A 129 0.99 13.70 -18.34
N ASN A 130 0.55 12.45 -18.19
CA ASN A 130 -0.17 11.98 -17.01
C ASN A 130 0.72 11.27 -15.98
N ARG A 131 1.97 10.95 -16.35
CA ARG A 131 2.95 10.29 -15.47
C ARG A 131 3.13 11.01 -14.12
N PRO A 132 3.27 12.36 -14.04
CA PRO A 132 3.40 13.03 -12.75
C PRO A 132 2.22 12.82 -11.81
N ALA A 133 1.00 12.76 -12.35
CA ALA A 133 -0.21 12.50 -11.56
C ALA A 133 -0.23 11.07 -11.01
N LEU A 134 0.21 10.10 -11.82
CA LEU A 134 0.33 8.70 -11.39
C LEU A 134 1.43 8.51 -10.34
N GLU A 135 2.59 9.17 -10.49
CA GLU A 135 3.67 9.14 -9.49
C GLU A 135 3.24 9.75 -8.15
N ALA A 136 2.51 10.88 -8.20
CA ALA A 136 1.90 11.50 -7.04
C ALA A 136 0.88 10.57 -6.36
N ALA A 137 0.12 9.83 -7.16
CA ALA A 137 -0.82 8.80 -6.69
C ALA A 137 -0.14 7.49 -6.23
N GLY A 138 1.20 7.40 -6.29
CA GLY A 138 1.94 6.25 -5.75
C GLY A 138 2.27 5.13 -6.73
N TYR A 139 2.01 5.33 -8.02
CA TYR A 139 2.47 4.41 -9.06
C TYR A 139 3.95 4.62 -9.35
N GLU A 140 4.62 3.54 -9.69
CA GLU A 140 6.00 3.52 -10.15
C GLU A 140 6.03 2.99 -11.57
N PHE A 141 7.01 3.46 -12.35
CA PHE A 141 7.20 3.04 -13.72
C PHE A 141 8.60 2.43 -13.82
N ASP A 142 8.69 1.24 -14.41
CA ASP A 142 9.98 0.64 -14.72
C ASP A 142 10.80 1.63 -15.57
N ARG A 143 12.09 1.76 -15.20
CA ARG A 143 13.06 2.61 -15.90
C ARG A 143 13.61 1.88 -17.12
#